data_AF-A0A519XWZ9-F1
#
_entry.id   AF-A0A519XWZ9-F1
#
_cell.length_a   1.000
_cell.length_b   1.000
_cell.length_c   1.000
_cell.angle_alpha   90.00
_cell.angle_beta   90.00
_cell.angle_gamma   90.00
#
_symmetry.space_group_name_H-M   'P 1'
#
loop_
_entity.id
_entity.type
_entity.pdbx_description
1 polymer ?
#
loop_
_entity_poly.entity_id
_entity_poly.type
_entity_poly.pdbx_seq_one_letter_code
_entity_poly.pdbx_strand_id
1 'polypeptide(L)'
;VFANLPESKTAQTTLENLSKTKQAEIDVMIKEYQSKLTAAQAKEKTRSEANKETVDKELQTAATELQDLQKRIGDAQTKAQQDLGTKQGELFQPIQGKVATAISAIAKEKGLAYVFDVANGQGGNNLVFWEGGDDITAAVKTKLGITATAKAPAPKK
;
A
#
# COMPACT_ATOMS: atom_id res chain seq x y z
N VAL A 1 12.94 15.36 2.19
CA VAL A 1 12.53 15.92 0.87
C VAL A 1 11.31 15.20 0.30
N PHE A 2 11.39 13.88 0.14
CA PHE A 2 10.40 13.01 -0.50
C PHE A 2 8.93 13.24 -0.10
N ALA A 3 8.62 13.29 1.20
CA ALA A 3 7.24 13.48 1.70
C ALA A 3 6.60 14.84 1.37
N ASN A 4 7.39 15.83 0.94
CA ASN A 4 6.88 17.16 0.59
C ASN A 4 6.60 17.32 -0.91
N LEU A 5 6.94 16.32 -1.73
CA LEU A 5 6.62 16.36 -3.15
C LEU A 5 5.12 16.08 -3.36
N PRO A 6 4.42 16.90 -4.17
CA PRO A 6 3.02 16.66 -4.51
C PRO A 6 2.80 15.27 -5.15
N GLU A 7 3.68 14.89 -6.08
CA GLU A 7 3.64 13.57 -6.74
C GLU A 7 3.80 12.41 -5.74
N SER A 8 4.58 12.55 -4.66
CA SER A 8 4.68 11.54 -3.60
C SER A 8 3.36 11.38 -2.85
N LYS A 9 2.66 12.50 -2.57
CA LYS A 9 1.35 12.46 -1.93
C LYS A 9 0.31 11.82 -2.84
N THR A 10 0.31 12.17 -4.12
CA THR A 10 -0.57 11.56 -5.12
C THR A 10 -0.31 10.05 -5.25
N ALA A 11 0.97 9.64 -5.28
CA ALA A 11 1.36 8.23 -5.29
C ALA A 11 0.83 7.48 -4.06
N GLN A 12 1.03 8.06 -2.87
CA GLN A 12 0.53 7.50 -1.61
C GLN A 12 -0.99 7.33 -1.61
N THR A 13 -1.75 8.37 -1.99
CA THR A 13 -3.21 8.30 -2.09
C THR A 13 -3.67 7.26 -3.12
N THR A 14 -2.97 7.14 -4.25
CA THR A 14 -3.29 6.14 -5.28
C THR A 14 -3.11 4.73 -4.74
N LEU A 15 -2.01 4.47 -4.01
CA LEU A 15 -1.73 3.17 -3.42
C LEU A 15 -2.73 2.82 -2.31
N GLU A 16 -3.08 3.78 -1.44
CA GLU A 16 -4.11 3.61 -0.41
C GLU A 16 -5.48 3.28 -1.00
N ASN A 17 -5.87 3.97 -2.07
CA ASN A 17 -7.13 3.71 -2.76
C ASN A 17 -7.14 2.31 -3.37
N LEU A 18 -6.06 1.91 -4.06
CA LEU A 18 -5.93 0.56 -4.59
C LEU A 18 -6.05 -0.49 -3.47
N SER A 19 -5.37 -0.28 -2.34
CA SER A 19 -5.45 -1.19 -1.19
C SER A 19 -6.87 -1.32 -0.66
N LYS A 20 -7.60 -0.20 -0.52
CA LYS A 20 -9.00 -0.20 -0.08
C LYS A 20 -9.91 -0.93 -1.07
N THR A 21 -9.72 -0.70 -2.38
CA THR A 21 -10.48 -1.39 -3.42
C THR A 21 -10.27 -2.90 -3.37
N LYS A 22 -9.01 -3.36 -3.30
CA LYS A 22 -8.69 -4.79 -3.20
C LYS A 22 -9.25 -5.43 -1.92
N GLN A 23 -9.16 -4.72 -0.79
CA GLN A 23 -9.74 -5.19 0.46
C GLN A 23 -11.26 -5.34 0.34
N ALA A 24 -11.95 -4.35 -0.24
CA ALA A 24 -13.39 -4.40 -0.42
C ALA A 24 -13.84 -5.55 -1.33
N GLU A 25 -13.10 -5.82 -2.42
CA GLU A 25 -13.35 -6.97 -3.30
C GLU A 25 -13.24 -8.31 -2.54
N ILE A 26 -12.19 -8.46 -1.72
CA ILE A 26 -11.98 -9.64 -0.89
C ILE A 26 -13.07 -9.79 0.17
N ASP A 27 -13.48 -8.70 0.82
CA ASP A 27 -14.54 -8.70 1.84
C ASP A 27 -15.89 -9.14 1.25
N VAL A 28 -16.19 -8.77 0.00
CA VAL A 28 -17.39 -9.24 -0.71
C VAL A 28 -17.34 -10.76 -0.89
N MET A 29 -16.22 -11.32 -1.32
CA MET A 29 -16.07 -12.78 -1.48
C MET A 29 -16.17 -13.51 -0.14
N ILE A 30 -15.60 -12.96 0.94
CA ILE A 30 -15.72 -13.53 2.29
C ILE A 30 -17.17 -13.53 2.76
N LYS A 31 -17.92 -12.45 2.53
CA LYS A 31 -19.35 -12.38 2.86
C LYS A 31 -20.17 -13.38 2.06
N GLU A 32 -19.87 -13.54 0.77
CA GLU A 32 -20.51 -14.55 -0.08
C GLU A 32 -20.27 -15.97 0.47
N TYR A 33 -19.02 -16.29 0.81
CA TYR A 33 -18.65 -17.56 1.42
C TYR A 33 -19.41 -17.81 2.73
N GLN A 34 -19.44 -16.84 3.64
CA GLN A 34 -20.16 -16.96 4.92
C GLN A 34 -21.67 -17.17 4.73
N SER A 35 -22.27 -16.46 3.77
CA SER A 35 -23.68 -16.59 3.43
C SER A 35 -23.99 -18.00 2.89
N LYS A 36 -23.20 -18.50 1.94
CA LYS A 36 -23.36 -19.85 1.38
C LYS A 36 -23.15 -20.94 2.43
N LEU A 37 -22.16 -20.77 3.31
CA LEU A 37 -21.92 -21.71 4.41
C LEU A 37 -23.12 -21.79 5.36
N THR A 38 -23.68 -20.63 5.73
CA THR A 38 -24.85 -20.56 6.59
C THR A 38 -26.07 -21.20 5.92
N ALA A 39 -26.26 -20.97 4.61
CA ALA A 39 -27.33 -21.58 3.84
C ALA A 39 -27.20 -23.10 3.74
N ALA A 40 -25.98 -23.61 3.53
CA ALA A 40 -25.70 -25.05 3.51
C ALA A 40 -26.00 -25.70 4.88
N GLN A 41 -25.55 -25.09 5.98
CA GLN A 41 -25.84 -25.56 7.33
C GLN A 41 -27.35 -25.55 7.65
N ALA A 42 -28.08 -24.53 7.19
CA ALA A 42 -29.53 -24.49 7.33
C ALA A 42 -30.21 -25.59 6.51
N LYS A 43 -29.74 -25.83 5.29
CA LYS A 43 -30.24 -26.89 4.41
C LYS A 43 -30.04 -28.28 5.02
N GLU A 44 -28.87 -28.53 5.60
CA GLU A 44 -28.57 -29.80 6.29
C GLU A 44 -29.60 -30.11 7.38
N LYS A 45 -30.06 -29.10 8.13
CA LYS A 45 -31.10 -29.27 9.17
C LYS A 45 -32.49 -29.64 8.62
N THR A 46 -32.74 -29.42 7.32
CA THR A 46 -34.00 -29.80 6.66
C THR A 46 -34.01 -31.24 6.15
N ARG A 47 -32.89 -31.95 6.32
CA ARG A 47 -32.72 -33.32 5.84
C ARG A 47 -33.59 -34.29 6.63
N SER A 48 -34.30 -35.13 5.89
CA SER A 48 -35.17 -36.21 6.36
C SER A 48 -35.01 -37.44 5.46
N GLU A 49 -35.61 -38.57 5.82
CA GLU A 49 -35.58 -39.76 4.95
C GLU A 49 -36.27 -39.51 3.59
N ALA A 50 -37.33 -38.70 3.56
CA ALA A 50 -38.13 -38.46 2.36
C ALA A 50 -37.45 -37.54 1.31
N ASN A 51 -36.49 -36.71 1.72
CA ASN A 51 -35.80 -35.75 0.83
C ASN A 51 -34.27 -35.95 0.81
N LYS A 52 -33.78 -37.05 1.39
CA LYS A 52 -32.36 -37.32 1.60
C LYS A 52 -31.50 -37.16 0.34
N GLU A 53 -31.90 -37.81 -0.75
CA GLU A 53 -31.14 -37.78 -2.01
C GLU A 53 -31.01 -36.36 -2.58
N THR A 54 -32.10 -35.60 -2.59
CA THR A 54 -32.12 -34.22 -3.07
C THR A 54 -31.24 -33.32 -2.20
N VAL A 55 -31.40 -33.39 -0.87
CA VAL A 55 -30.64 -32.55 0.07
C VAL A 55 -29.15 -32.90 0.03
N ASP A 56 -28.78 -34.18 -0.03
CA ASP A 56 -27.38 -34.61 -0.11
C ASP A 56 -26.71 -34.09 -1.39
N LYS A 57 -27.42 -34.08 -2.52
CA LYS A 57 -26.91 -33.51 -3.78
C LYS A 57 -26.74 -32.00 -3.74
N GLU A 58 -27.69 -31.28 -3.13
CA GLU A 58 -27.59 -29.83 -2.93
C GLU A 58 -26.43 -29.47 -2.00
N LEU A 59 -26.24 -30.22 -0.90
CA LEU A 59 -25.11 -30.03 0.02
C LEU A 59 -23.76 -30.33 -0.64
N GLN A 60 -23.69 -31.37 -1.49
CA GLN A 60 -22.48 -31.66 -2.25
C GLN A 60 -22.13 -30.51 -3.22
N THR A 61 -23.14 -29.95 -3.90
CA THR A 61 -22.94 -28.78 -4.76
C THR A 61 -22.45 -27.58 -3.96
N ALA A 62 -23.08 -27.30 -2.81
CA ALA A 62 -22.66 -26.21 -1.93
C ALA A 62 -21.23 -26.40 -1.40
N ALA A 63 -20.82 -27.63 -1.09
CA ALA A 63 -19.46 -27.93 -0.67
C ALA A 63 -18.43 -27.61 -1.77
N THR A 64 -18.72 -27.98 -3.02
CA THR A 64 -17.86 -27.62 -4.17
C THR A 64 -17.78 -26.10 -4.35
N GLU A 65 -18.91 -25.39 -4.32
CA GLU A 65 -18.93 -23.93 -4.45
C GLU A 65 -18.16 -23.22 -3.33
N LEU A 66 -18.26 -23.72 -2.09
CA LEU A 66 -17.52 -23.19 -0.94
C LEU A 66 -16.01 -23.41 -1.11
N GLN A 67 -15.60 -24.59 -1.57
CA GLN A 67 -14.18 -24.88 -1.84
C GLN A 67 -13.62 -23.97 -2.94
N ASP A 68 -14.39 -23.74 -4.01
CA ASP A 68 -14.01 -22.84 -5.09
C ASP A 68 -13.91 -21.38 -4.62
N LEU A 69 -14.86 -20.91 -3.80
CA LEU A 69 -14.80 -19.57 -3.20
C LEU A 69 -13.60 -19.42 -2.27
N GLN A 70 -13.31 -20.42 -1.44
CA GLN A 70 -12.14 -20.40 -0.56
C GLN A 70 -10.84 -20.25 -1.36
N LYS A 71 -10.70 -20.99 -2.47
CA LYS A 71 -9.56 -20.87 -3.37
C LYS A 71 -9.49 -19.48 -3.99
N ARG A 72 -10.61 -18.96 -4.52
CA ARG A 72 -10.67 -17.62 -5.13
C ARG A 72 -10.31 -16.51 -4.15
N ILE A 73 -10.72 -16.63 -2.88
CA ILE A 73 -10.33 -15.68 -1.82
C ILE A 73 -8.80 -15.70 -1.63
N GLY A 74 -8.19 -16.88 -1.53
CA GLY A 74 -6.73 -17.02 -1.41
C GLY A 74 -5.99 -16.42 -2.61
N ASP A 75 -6.42 -16.77 -3.82
CA ASP A 75 -5.83 -16.25 -5.07
C ASP A 75 -5.95 -14.71 -5.14
N ALA A 76 -7.09 -14.15 -4.73
CA ALA A 76 -7.31 -12.71 -4.70
C ALA A 76 -6.42 -11.99 -3.66
N GLN A 77 -6.20 -12.60 -2.50
CA GLN A 77 -5.28 -12.06 -1.49
C GLN A 77 -3.84 -12.01 -2.00
N THR A 78 -3.35 -13.09 -2.59
CA THR A 78 -2.00 -13.13 -3.20
C THR A 78 -1.88 -12.11 -4.33
N LYS A 79 -2.87 -12.05 -5.21
CA LYS A 79 -2.88 -11.08 -6.31
C LYS A 79 -2.93 -9.64 -5.81
N ALA A 80 -3.72 -9.34 -4.78
CA ALA A 80 -3.77 -8.00 -4.21
C ALA A 80 -2.40 -7.56 -3.66
N GLN A 81 -1.67 -8.45 -2.98
CA GLN A 81 -0.31 -8.15 -2.50
C GLN A 81 0.66 -7.89 -3.66
N GLN A 82 0.61 -8.70 -4.72
CA GLN A 82 1.43 -8.50 -5.90
C GLN A 82 1.10 -7.17 -6.61
N ASP A 83 -0.18 -6.91 -6.86
CA ASP A 83 -0.66 -5.69 -7.52
C ASP A 83 -0.22 -4.44 -6.73
N LEU A 84 -0.32 -4.48 -5.39
CA LEU A 84 0.14 -3.39 -4.53
C LEU A 84 1.65 -3.17 -4.61
N GLY A 85 2.45 -4.24 -4.56
CA GLY A 85 3.91 -4.15 -4.68
C GLY A 85 4.34 -3.59 -6.04
N THR A 86 3.76 -4.10 -7.13
CA THR A 86 4.00 -3.57 -8.48
C THR A 86 3.61 -2.11 -8.56
N LYS A 87 2.43 -1.74 -8.06
CA LYS A 87 1.96 -0.36 -8.15
C LYS A 87 2.81 0.61 -7.33
N GLN A 88 3.26 0.18 -6.15
CA GLN A 88 4.20 0.95 -5.33
C GLN A 88 5.49 1.22 -6.11
N GLY A 89 6.06 0.22 -6.78
CA GLY A 89 7.24 0.38 -7.64
C GLY A 89 7.00 1.39 -8.76
N GLU A 90 5.94 1.21 -9.55
CA GLU A 90 5.57 2.09 -10.67
C GLU A 90 5.44 3.55 -10.25
N LEU A 91 4.81 3.81 -9.11
CA LEU A 91 4.52 5.16 -8.65
C LEU A 91 5.75 5.83 -8.02
N PHE A 92 6.54 5.11 -7.21
CA PHE A 92 7.60 5.73 -6.41
C PHE A 92 8.98 5.69 -7.05
N GLN A 93 9.30 4.72 -7.92
CA GLN A 93 10.59 4.69 -8.63
C GLN A 93 10.92 5.98 -9.41
N PRO A 94 10.01 6.55 -10.24
CA PRO A 94 10.32 7.78 -10.97
C PRO A 94 10.53 8.99 -10.03
N ILE A 95 9.81 9.02 -8.91
CA ILE A 95 9.94 10.07 -7.88
C ILE A 95 11.30 9.98 -7.22
N GLN A 96 11.74 8.77 -6.86
CA GLN A 96 13.08 8.52 -6.31
C GLN A 96 14.16 8.99 -7.30
N GLY A 97 14.03 8.66 -8.59
CA GLY A 97 14.96 9.11 -9.63
C GLY A 97 15.04 10.64 -9.76
N LYS A 98 13.90 11.33 -9.69
CA LYS A 98 13.84 12.80 -9.72
C LYS A 98 14.52 13.43 -8.51
N VAL A 99 14.27 12.90 -7.31
CA VAL A 99 14.92 13.35 -6.07
C VAL A 99 16.43 13.10 -6.12
N ALA A 100 16.86 11.91 -6.56
CA ALA A 100 18.27 11.57 -6.69
C ALA A 100 18.99 12.49 -7.68
N THR A 101 18.35 12.81 -8.80
CA THR A 101 18.88 13.76 -9.81
C THR A 101 19.05 15.16 -9.20
N ALA A 102 18.07 15.64 -8.44
CA ALA A 102 18.16 16.95 -7.78
C ALA A 102 19.26 16.99 -6.72
N ILE A 103 19.38 15.94 -5.90
CA ILE A 103 20.46 15.79 -4.91
C ILE A 103 21.82 15.80 -5.60
N SER A 104 22.00 15.00 -6.66
CA SER A 104 23.26 14.91 -7.40
C SER A 104 23.68 16.27 -7.99
N ALA A 105 22.73 17.03 -8.53
CA ALA A 105 23.02 18.35 -9.09
C ALA A 105 23.47 19.34 -8.00
N ILE A 106 22.75 19.42 -6.87
CA ILE A 106 23.14 20.31 -5.76
C ILE A 106 24.48 19.89 -5.14
N ALA A 107 24.73 18.59 -5.00
CA ALA A 107 26.00 18.07 -4.50
C ALA A 107 27.17 18.51 -5.40
N LYS A 108 27.02 18.39 -6.73
CA LYS A 108 28.03 18.86 -7.70
C LYS A 108 28.25 20.37 -7.64
N GLU A 109 27.17 21.16 -7.55
CA GLU A 109 27.24 22.62 -7.42
C GLU A 109 28.00 23.06 -6.15
N LYS A 110 27.91 22.26 -5.08
CA LYS A 110 28.56 22.53 -3.78
C LYS A 110 29.89 21.80 -3.58
N GLY A 111 30.35 21.02 -4.54
CA GLY A 111 31.58 20.21 -4.41
C GLY A 111 31.50 19.11 -3.35
N LEU A 112 30.29 18.59 -3.06
CA LEU A 112 30.07 17.54 -2.08
C LEU A 112 30.26 16.16 -2.70
N ALA A 113 31.18 15.38 -2.15
CA ALA A 113 31.44 14.00 -2.60
C ALA A 113 30.40 12.99 -2.07
N TYR A 114 29.84 13.25 -0.88
CA TYR A 114 28.87 12.38 -0.23
C TYR A 114 27.70 13.20 0.30
N VAL A 115 26.50 12.66 0.17
CA VAL A 115 25.28 13.18 0.78
C VAL A 115 24.59 12.02 1.47
N PHE A 116 24.25 12.21 2.74
CA PHE A 116 23.55 11.20 3.53
C PHE A 116 22.11 11.64 3.80
N ASP A 117 21.20 10.68 3.84
CA ASP A 117 19.84 10.94 4.31
C ASP A 117 19.81 10.94 5.85
N VAL A 118 19.53 12.11 6.43
CA VAL A 118 19.42 12.31 7.88
C VAL A 118 17.98 12.23 8.38
N ALA A 119 17.02 11.88 7.51
CA ALA A 119 15.63 11.72 7.92
C ALA A 119 15.51 10.61 8.97
N ASN A 120 15.09 11.00 10.17
CA ASN A 120 14.73 10.07 11.24
C ASN A 120 13.37 9.43 10.93
N GLY A 121 13.37 8.47 10.00
CA GLY A 121 12.17 7.73 9.60
C GLY A 121 12.49 6.31 9.16
N GLN A 122 11.72 5.35 9.67
CA GLN A 122 11.73 3.92 9.31
C GLN A 122 13.09 3.20 9.35
N GLY A 123 13.94 3.50 10.33
CA GLY A 123 15.06 2.62 10.70
C GLY A 123 16.16 2.42 9.64
N GLY A 124 16.20 3.26 8.59
CA GLY A 124 17.16 3.16 7.49
C GLY A 124 18.35 4.11 7.55
N ASN A 125 18.43 4.99 8.56
CA ASN A 125 19.57 5.88 8.69
C ASN A 125 20.74 5.14 9.36
N ASN A 126 21.77 4.84 8.58
CA ASN A 126 23.00 4.18 9.04
C ASN A 126 23.99 5.13 9.73
N LEU A 127 23.65 6.43 9.86
CA LEU A 127 24.43 7.37 10.65
C LEU A 127 24.17 7.14 12.15
N VAL A 128 25.17 6.60 12.83
CA VAL A 128 25.15 6.37 14.28
C VAL A 128 25.28 7.69 15.06
N PHE A 129 26.04 8.65 14.52
CA PHE A 129 26.23 9.99 15.07
C PHE A 129 26.74 10.93 13.97
N TRP A 130 26.33 12.21 14.01
CA TRP A 130 26.95 13.27 13.23
C TRP A 130 26.83 14.61 13.98
N GLU A 131 27.84 15.45 13.81
CA GLU A 131 27.84 16.82 14.32
C GLU A 131 28.40 17.72 13.22
N GLY A 132 27.64 18.74 12.82
CA GLY A 132 27.97 19.59 11.67
C GLY A 132 27.62 19.00 10.31
N GLY A 133 28.24 19.54 9.26
CA GLY A 133 27.98 19.21 7.85
C GLY A 133 26.99 20.17 7.16
N ASP A 134 27.08 20.23 5.83
CA ASP A 134 26.23 21.10 5.01
C ASP A 134 24.86 20.46 4.75
N ASP A 135 23.80 21.07 5.28
CA ASP A 135 22.43 20.68 4.96
C ASP A 135 22.00 21.24 3.59
N ILE A 136 21.85 20.35 2.61
CA ILE A 136 21.38 20.71 1.26
C ILE A 136 19.87 20.55 1.08
N THR A 137 19.12 20.16 2.11
CA THR A 137 17.67 19.86 2.04
C THR A 137 16.88 21.02 1.45
N ALA A 138 17.15 22.25 1.88
CA ALA A 138 16.47 23.44 1.37
C ALA A 138 16.76 23.67 -0.12
N ALA A 139 18.03 23.56 -0.53
CA ALA A 139 18.44 23.73 -1.92
C ALA A 139 17.81 22.66 -2.84
N VAL A 140 17.76 21.40 -2.39
CA VAL A 140 17.11 20.30 -3.10
C VAL A 140 15.60 20.53 -3.20
N LYS A 141 14.92 20.97 -2.12
CA LYS A 141 13.49 21.33 -2.16
C LYS A 141 13.21 22.43 -3.19
N THR A 142 14.02 23.49 -3.19
CA THR A 142 13.91 24.58 -4.17
C THR A 142 14.10 24.07 -5.60
N LYS A 143 15.12 23.24 -5.86
CA LYS A 143 15.37 22.66 -7.18
C LYS A 143 14.24 21.77 -7.68
N LEU A 144 13.55 21.10 -6.75
CA LEU A 144 12.37 20.27 -7.04
C LEU A 144 11.06 21.07 -7.14
N GLY A 145 11.10 22.40 -7.02
CA GLY A 145 9.91 23.24 -7.06
C GLY A 145 9.00 23.08 -5.84
N ILE A 146 9.52 22.54 -4.73
CA ILE A 146 8.81 22.47 -3.45
C ILE A 146 8.95 23.84 -2.78
N THR A 147 8.21 24.83 -3.27
CA THR A 147 8.13 26.14 -2.61
C THR A 147 7.48 25.97 -1.25
N ALA A 148 8.10 26.52 -0.21
CA ALA A 148 7.60 26.49 1.16
C ALA A 148 6.24 27.21 1.29
N THR A 149 5.13 26.53 1.07
CA THR A 149 3.85 26.94 1.66
C THR A 149 3.81 26.45 3.10
N ALA A 150 4.47 27.18 3.98
CA ALA A 150 4.13 27.27 5.40
C ALA A 150 4.82 28.51 5.98
N LYS A 151 4.07 29.60 6.08
CA LYS A 151 4.35 30.73 6.97
C LYS A 151 4.80 30.19 8.33
N ALA A 152 6.07 30.40 8.68
CA ALA A 152 6.53 30.19 10.04
C ALA A 152 5.68 31.07 10.97
N PRO A 153 5.16 30.56 12.10
CA PRO A 153 4.60 31.42 13.12
C PRO A 153 5.73 32.31 13.64
N ALA A 154 5.51 33.63 13.59
CA ALA A 154 6.46 34.62 14.07
C ALA A 154 6.81 34.37 15.55
N PRO A 155 8.08 34.54 15.95
CA PRO A 155 8.44 34.49 17.37
C PRO A 155 7.69 35.61 18.09
N LYS A 156 6.97 35.26 19.17
CA LYS A 156 6.40 36.25 20.08
C LYS A 156 7.55 37.04 20.71
N LYS A 157 7.46 38.36 20.64
CA LYS A 157 8.33 39.31 21.34
C LYS A 157 8.24 39.11 22.85
#